data_AF-A0A928LN10-F1
#
_entry.id   AF-A0A928LN10-F1
#
_cell.length_a   1.000
_cell.length_b   1.000
_cell.length_c   1.000
_cell.angle_alpha   90.00
_cell.angle_beta   90.00
_cell.angle_gamma   90.00
#
_symmetry.space_group_name_H-M   'P 1'
#
loop_
_entity.id
_entity.type
_entity.pdbx_description
1 polymer ?
#
loop_
_entity_poly.entity_id
_entity_poly.type
_entity_poly.pdbx_seq_one_letter_code
_entity_poly.pdbx_strand_id
1 'polypeptide(L)'
;MNKLSFLNLKKEKSRLNLLIGYFWLMPVILSVFSGNIKLKFLGVNLFTATIYGVFLIFLLINFKHVFLKIKGFDILFLVFIALSITITMIVFPQNTVYIKANLFNWSFAFIYYLIGKLIARTVSAQEVIGSVSKLGIIISYIAYATTFGMTNKDMTFAYVVLTYVVMTANSGFNKNKVTDLYWCIAGLILIFILGTRGPLLFGVLYVLYRAFLKMGKGWKITVLSVAGISGALFVETNAYYAVLQNINAFLESRNIESYIIDQILSGNTSSDQMRSDVVEKVIDAIQKQPLGYGLFGDRVILKGSYVHNIIVELLCAYGVVLGLILLVLLGLFIYRAIRHSKYYNRTNFLIAFIFIYLMKFFVSSSILNDTFFGLFMGVFSFFYINERKRKNSM
;
A
#
# COMPACT_ATOMS: atom_id res chain seq x y z
N MET A 1 1.82 -41.94 -2.68
CA MET A 1 2.52 -40.78 -2.08
C MET A 1 2.84 -41.12 -0.62
N ASN A 2 4.11 -41.36 -0.27
CA ASN A 2 4.49 -41.89 1.06
C ASN A 2 4.19 -40.93 2.21
N LYS A 3 3.81 -41.44 3.39
CA LYS A 3 3.46 -40.66 4.61
C LYS A 3 4.53 -39.62 5.00
N LEU A 4 5.82 -39.95 4.81
CA LEU A 4 6.96 -39.04 4.97
C LEU A 4 6.94 -37.84 4.01
N SER A 5 6.59 -38.06 2.74
CA SER A 5 6.48 -36.98 1.74
C SER A 5 5.34 -36.01 2.07
N PHE A 6 4.23 -36.51 2.60
CA PHE A 6 3.10 -35.70 3.02
C PHE A 6 3.41 -34.84 4.27
N LEU A 7 4.09 -35.42 5.26
CA LEU A 7 4.54 -34.71 6.46
C LEU A 7 5.53 -33.59 6.13
N ASN A 8 6.48 -33.83 5.22
CA ASN A 8 7.43 -32.82 4.77
C ASN A 8 6.74 -31.65 4.07
N LEU A 9 5.76 -31.91 3.20
CA LEU A 9 4.97 -30.86 2.54
C LEU A 9 4.13 -30.03 3.53
N LYS A 10 3.54 -30.67 4.55
CA LYS A 10 2.79 -29.96 5.60
C LYS A 10 3.71 -29.05 6.43
N LYS A 11 4.91 -29.54 6.77
CA LYS A 11 5.93 -28.77 7.51
C LYS A 11 6.45 -27.58 6.69
N GLU A 12 6.71 -27.78 5.40
CA GLU A 12 7.11 -26.71 4.47
C GLU A 12 6.04 -25.62 4.35
N LYS A 13 4.78 -26.02 4.14
CA LYS A 13 3.64 -25.08 4.08
C LYS A 13 3.49 -24.27 5.36
N SER A 14 3.67 -24.91 6.53
CA SER A 14 3.62 -24.23 7.83
C SER A 14 4.72 -23.18 7.97
N ARG A 15 5.97 -23.50 7.58
CA ARG A 15 7.10 -22.56 7.63
C ARG A 15 6.89 -21.34 6.74
N LEU A 16 6.37 -21.53 5.52
CA LEU A 16 6.06 -20.42 4.62
C LEU A 16 4.94 -19.53 5.17
N ASN A 17 3.91 -20.12 5.76
CA ASN A 17 2.83 -19.38 6.39
C ASN A 17 3.34 -18.54 7.57
N LEU A 18 4.28 -19.05 8.37
CA LEU A 18 4.92 -18.30 9.45
C LEU A 18 5.73 -17.10 8.92
N LEU A 19 6.56 -17.29 7.88
CA LEU A 19 7.29 -16.20 7.23
C LEU A 19 6.33 -15.11 6.73
N ILE A 20 5.25 -15.51 6.04
CA ILE A 20 4.25 -14.57 5.50
C ILE A 20 3.54 -13.83 6.63
N GLY A 21 3.09 -14.54 7.67
CA GLY A 21 2.42 -13.92 8.82
C GLY A 21 3.34 -12.94 9.56
N TYR A 22 4.59 -13.33 9.79
CA TYR A 22 5.59 -12.47 10.41
C TYR A 22 5.86 -11.22 9.58
N PHE A 23 6.14 -11.39 8.29
CA PHE A 23 6.34 -10.29 7.35
C PHE A 23 5.14 -9.33 7.34
N TRP A 24 3.92 -9.87 7.35
CA TRP A 24 2.70 -9.08 7.31
C TRP A 24 2.50 -8.22 8.57
N LEU A 25 2.86 -8.74 9.75
CA LEU A 25 2.78 -7.99 11.02
C LEU A 25 3.99 -7.09 11.29
N MET A 26 5.11 -7.32 10.60
CA MET A 26 6.35 -6.60 10.82
C MET A 26 6.17 -5.06 10.89
N PRO A 27 5.38 -4.40 10.03
CA PRO A 27 5.24 -2.94 10.06
C PRO A 27 4.57 -2.42 11.35
N VAL A 28 3.55 -3.12 11.85
CA VAL A 28 2.88 -2.71 13.09
C VAL A 28 3.73 -3.01 14.32
N ILE A 29 4.43 -4.15 14.31
CA ILE A 29 5.38 -4.51 15.37
C ILE A 29 6.49 -3.45 15.45
N LEU A 30 7.08 -3.07 14.30
CA LEU A 30 8.07 -2.01 14.26
C LEU A 30 7.54 -0.71 14.85
N SER A 31 6.31 -0.31 14.51
CA SER A 31 5.68 0.92 15.01
C SER A 31 5.55 0.93 16.54
N VAL A 32 5.19 -0.20 17.16
CA VAL A 32 5.10 -0.33 18.63
C VAL A 32 6.47 -0.18 19.29
N PHE A 33 7.50 -0.84 18.76
CA PHE A 33 8.80 -0.93 19.43
C PHE A 33 9.72 0.25 19.13
N SER A 34 9.67 0.82 17.92
CA SER A 34 10.56 1.90 17.52
C SER A 34 10.25 3.23 18.23
N GLY A 35 8.98 3.47 18.58
CA GLY A 35 8.59 4.71 19.26
C GLY A 35 8.81 4.68 20.78
N ASN A 36 8.73 3.50 21.41
CA ASN A 36 8.77 3.39 22.88
C ASN A 36 10.14 3.05 23.46
N ILE A 37 11.03 2.38 22.72
CA ILE A 37 12.28 1.87 23.29
C ILE A 37 13.48 2.34 22.46
N LYS A 38 14.18 3.37 22.96
CA LYS A 38 15.38 3.95 22.33
C LYS A 38 16.68 3.25 22.75
N LEU A 39 16.67 1.93 22.87
CA LEU A 39 17.91 1.17 23.08
C LEU A 39 18.68 1.16 21.76
N LYS A 40 19.75 1.96 21.68
CA LYS A 40 20.63 2.05 20.50
C LYS A 40 21.88 1.21 20.72
N PHE A 41 22.22 0.37 19.76
CA PHE A 41 23.50 -0.32 19.66
C PHE A 41 24.11 0.00 18.29
N LEU A 42 25.34 0.52 18.27
CA LEU A 42 26.02 1.00 17.03
C LEU A 42 25.18 2.00 16.22
N GLY A 43 24.43 2.88 16.90
CA GLY A 43 23.56 3.87 16.26
C GLY A 43 22.22 3.34 15.73
N VAL A 44 21.98 2.03 15.76
CA VAL A 44 20.73 1.38 15.31
C VAL A 44 19.87 1.02 16.51
N ASN A 45 18.55 1.17 16.40
CA ASN A 45 17.62 0.68 17.42
C ASN A 45 17.68 -0.85 17.49
N LEU A 46 18.00 -1.39 18.66
CA LEU A 46 18.19 -2.84 18.88
C LEU A 46 16.94 -3.64 18.52
N PHE A 47 15.73 -3.12 18.78
CA PHE A 47 14.47 -3.78 18.42
C PHE A 47 14.27 -3.82 16.91
N THR A 48 14.52 -2.70 16.24
CA THR A 48 14.48 -2.64 14.78
C THR A 48 15.45 -3.64 14.16
N ALA A 49 16.69 -3.70 14.67
CA ALA A 49 17.69 -4.67 14.24
C ALA A 49 17.23 -6.12 14.50
N THR A 50 16.62 -6.39 15.66
CA THR A 50 16.12 -7.72 16.04
C THR A 50 14.99 -8.17 15.11
N ILE A 51 14.03 -7.28 14.82
CA ILE A 51 12.90 -7.58 13.95
C ILE A 51 13.39 -7.90 12.53
N TYR A 52 14.28 -7.07 11.97
CA TYR A 52 14.87 -7.36 10.66
C TYR A 52 15.78 -8.59 10.69
N GLY A 53 16.48 -8.86 11.79
CA GLY A 53 17.30 -10.06 11.97
C GLY A 53 16.47 -11.35 11.95
N VAL A 54 15.35 -11.38 12.68
CA VAL A 54 14.39 -12.50 12.66
C VAL A 54 13.79 -12.68 11.27
N PHE A 55 13.44 -11.58 10.59
CA PHE A 55 12.98 -11.62 9.21
C PHE A 55 14.02 -12.24 8.26
N LEU A 56 15.29 -11.83 8.36
CA LEU A 56 16.39 -12.38 7.58
C LEU A 56 16.59 -13.88 7.85
N ILE A 57 16.52 -14.31 9.12
CA ILE A 57 16.58 -15.73 9.47
C ILE A 57 15.45 -16.52 8.78
N PHE A 58 14.21 -16.01 8.81
CA PHE A 58 13.10 -16.65 8.09
C PHE A 58 13.32 -16.69 6.58
N LEU A 59 13.90 -15.64 5.99
CA LEU A 59 14.25 -15.62 4.57
C LEU A 59 15.32 -16.66 4.22
N LEU A 60 16.37 -16.79 5.04
CA LEU A 60 17.43 -17.77 4.85
C LEU A 60 16.90 -19.21 4.97
N ILE A 61 16.06 -19.49 5.98
CA ILE A 61 15.41 -20.80 6.13
C ILE A 61 14.55 -21.15 4.90
N ASN A 62 13.92 -20.16 4.28
CA ASN A 62 13.06 -20.33 3.11
C ASN A 62 13.74 -19.94 1.78
N PHE A 63 15.07 -19.85 1.75
CA PHE A 63 15.82 -19.28 0.62
C PHE A 63 15.46 -19.94 -0.72
N LYS A 64 15.37 -21.27 -0.76
CA LYS A 64 15.01 -22.03 -1.96
C LYS A 64 13.62 -21.67 -2.51
N HIS A 65 12.67 -21.32 -1.65
CA HIS A 65 11.31 -20.97 -2.06
C HIS A 65 11.17 -19.52 -2.53
N VAL A 66 12.01 -18.63 -1.99
CA VAL A 66 12.01 -17.20 -2.28
C VAL A 66 12.86 -16.88 -3.52
N PHE A 67 14.10 -17.38 -3.59
CA PHE A 67 15.10 -16.94 -4.56
C PHE A 67 15.26 -17.85 -5.79
N LEU A 68 15.04 -19.17 -5.70
CA LEU A 68 15.28 -20.08 -6.84
C LEU A 68 14.19 -20.06 -7.93
N LYS A 69 13.24 -19.11 -7.89
CA LYS A 69 12.12 -19.01 -8.85
C LYS A 69 12.06 -17.68 -9.59
N ILE A 70 13.21 -17.04 -9.73
CA ILE A 70 13.41 -15.85 -10.54
C ILE A 70 13.37 -16.27 -12.03
N LYS A 71 12.66 -15.51 -12.84
CA LYS A 71 12.45 -15.67 -14.27
C LYS A 71 13.09 -14.49 -15.00
N GLY A 72 13.26 -14.61 -16.32
CA GLY A 72 13.86 -13.54 -17.14
C GLY A 72 13.18 -12.17 -16.99
N PHE A 73 11.86 -12.12 -16.82
CA PHE A 73 11.15 -10.86 -16.56
C PHE A 73 11.59 -10.18 -15.25
N ASP A 74 11.85 -10.96 -14.20
CA ASP A 74 12.32 -10.42 -12.91
C ASP A 74 13.72 -9.82 -13.06
N ILE A 75 14.60 -10.50 -13.83
CA ILE A 75 15.95 -10.03 -14.13
C ILE A 75 15.89 -8.75 -14.98
N LEU A 76 15.04 -8.71 -16.00
CA LEU A 76 14.84 -7.51 -16.83
C LEU A 76 14.38 -6.32 -15.99
N PHE A 77 13.45 -6.52 -15.05
CA PHE A 77 12.98 -5.49 -14.14
C PHE A 77 14.11 -4.94 -13.25
N LEU A 78 14.95 -5.82 -12.70
CA LEU A 78 16.12 -5.43 -11.92
C LEU A 78 17.16 -4.67 -12.74
N VAL A 79 17.44 -5.15 -13.95
CA VAL A 79 18.38 -4.50 -14.87
C VAL A 79 17.86 -3.12 -15.24
N PHE A 80 16.57 -2.97 -15.53
CA PHE A 80 15.95 -1.67 -15.77
C PHE A 80 16.15 -0.71 -14.59
N ILE A 81 15.85 -1.16 -13.37
CA ILE A 81 16.07 -0.39 -12.13
C ILE A 81 17.54 0.03 -11.99
N ALA A 82 18.48 -0.92 -12.14
CA ALA A 82 19.91 -0.66 -12.00
C ALA A 82 20.43 0.31 -13.06
N LEU A 83 19.96 0.18 -14.30
CA LEU A 83 20.27 1.11 -15.40
C LEU A 83 19.71 2.50 -15.11
N SER A 84 18.46 2.62 -14.66
CA SER A 84 17.85 3.91 -14.30
C SER A 84 18.65 4.62 -13.20
N ILE A 85 19.10 3.89 -12.17
CA ILE A 85 19.96 4.44 -11.11
C ILE A 85 21.30 4.91 -11.70
N THR A 86 21.97 4.05 -12.47
CA THR A 86 23.30 4.34 -13.02
C THR A 86 23.25 5.53 -13.96
N ILE A 87 22.30 5.57 -14.89
CA ILE A 87 22.08 6.69 -15.81
C ILE A 87 21.79 7.96 -15.01
N THR A 88 20.94 7.89 -13.97
CA THR A 88 20.64 9.06 -13.15
C THR A 88 21.89 9.58 -12.44
N MET A 89 22.73 8.72 -11.86
CA MET A 89 23.94 9.15 -11.17
C MET A 89 24.97 9.80 -12.11
N ILE A 90 25.02 9.38 -13.38
CA ILE A 90 25.93 9.92 -14.39
C ILE A 90 25.40 11.24 -14.97
N VAL A 91 24.13 11.28 -15.38
CA VAL A 91 23.53 12.42 -16.09
C VAL A 91 23.05 13.51 -15.12
N PHE A 92 22.62 13.13 -13.91
CA PHE A 92 22.10 14.03 -12.88
C PHE A 92 22.83 13.82 -11.53
N PRO A 93 24.12 14.21 -11.42
CA PRO A 93 24.92 13.96 -10.22
C PRO A 93 24.30 14.52 -8.93
N GLN A 94 23.55 15.62 -9.01
CA GLN A 94 22.83 16.23 -7.89
C GLN A 94 21.79 15.29 -7.25
N ASN A 95 21.24 14.33 -8.00
CA ASN A 95 20.27 13.36 -7.49
C ASN A 95 20.94 12.27 -6.65
N THR A 96 22.26 12.12 -6.75
CA THR A 96 23.03 11.03 -6.11
C THR A 96 22.86 11.00 -4.60
N VAL A 97 22.70 12.16 -3.94
CA VAL A 97 22.47 12.23 -2.49
C VAL A 97 21.18 11.50 -2.11
N TYR A 98 20.10 11.70 -2.87
CA TYR A 98 18.82 11.04 -2.64
C TYR A 98 18.85 9.55 -3.01
N ILE A 99 19.59 9.18 -4.05
CA ILE A 99 19.83 7.77 -4.41
C ILE A 99 20.52 7.06 -3.25
N LYS A 100 21.67 7.59 -2.79
CA LYS A 100 22.45 6.99 -1.70
C LYS A 100 21.62 6.85 -0.42
N ALA A 101 20.83 7.87 -0.08
CA ALA A 101 19.93 7.83 1.08
C ALA A 101 18.86 6.72 0.98
N ASN A 102 18.52 6.27 -0.24
CA ASN A 102 17.46 5.28 -0.47
C ASN A 102 17.95 3.92 -0.99
N LEU A 103 19.26 3.71 -1.19
CA LEU A 103 19.81 2.42 -1.67
C LEU A 103 19.38 1.23 -0.79
N PHE A 104 19.32 1.44 0.52
CA PHE A 104 18.82 0.43 1.46
C PHE A 104 17.35 0.09 1.18
N ASN A 105 16.49 1.09 1.02
CA ASN A 105 15.07 0.90 0.69
C ASN A 105 14.90 0.15 -0.63
N TRP A 106 15.71 0.44 -1.64
CA TRP A 106 15.64 -0.25 -2.94
C TRP A 106 16.05 -1.72 -2.84
N SER A 107 17.05 -2.02 -2.01
CA SER A 107 17.47 -3.39 -1.73
C SER A 107 16.35 -4.18 -1.05
N PHE A 108 15.66 -3.57 -0.08
CA PHE A 108 14.49 -4.14 0.57
C PHE A 108 13.27 -4.23 -0.35
N ALA A 109 13.07 -3.27 -1.25
CA ALA A 109 11.98 -3.30 -2.23
C ALA A 109 12.10 -4.55 -3.12
N PHE A 110 13.32 -4.96 -3.49
CA PHE A 110 13.51 -6.22 -4.21
C PHE A 110 13.17 -7.46 -3.37
N ILE A 111 13.55 -7.48 -2.09
CA ILE A 111 13.16 -8.57 -1.17
C ILE A 111 11.62 -8.63 -1.06
N TYR A 112 10.97 -7.47 -0.91
CA TYR A 112 9.52 -7.34 -0.86
C TYR A 112 8.87 -7.83 -2.16
N TYR A 113 9.48 -7.56 -3.32
CA TYR A 113 9.04 -8.10 -4.60
C TYR A 113 9.02 -9.63 -4.63
N LEU A 114 10.08 -10.28 -4.14
CA LEU A 114 10.11 -11.74 -4.07
C LEU A 114 9.06 -12.30 -3.10
N ILE A 115 8.84 -11.64 -1.97
CA ILE A 115 7.78 -12.00 -1.02
C ILE A 115 6.40 -11.80 -1.63
N GLY A 116 6.18 -10.74 -2.41
CA GLY A 116 4.92 -10.51 -3.11
C GLY A 116 4.59 -11.66 -4.06
N LYS A 117 5.58 -12.16 -4.80
CA LYS A 117 5.42 -13.36 -5.64
C LYS A 117 5.10 -14.60 -4.83
N LEU A 118 5.73 -14.77 -3.66
CA LEU A 118 5.46 -15.89 -2.76
C LEU A 118 4.02 -15.84 -2.22
N ILE A 119 3.56 -14.66 -1.80
CA ILE A 119 2.20 -14.42 -1.32
C ILE A 119 1.18 -14.72 -2.43
N ALA A 120 1.40 -14.21 -3.64
CA ALA A 120 0.50 -14.42 -4.77
C ALA A 120 0.40 -15.90 -5.18
N ARG A 121 1.45 -16.70 -4.89
CA ARG A 121 1.55 -18.09 -5.34
C ARG A 121 0.59 -19.04 -4.65
N THR A 122 0.26 -18.82 -3.38
CA THR A 122 -0.49 -19.81 -2.59
C THR A 122 -1.80 -19.24 -2.07
N VAL A 123 -2.88 -20.01 -2.24
CA VAL A 123 -4.18 -19.64 -1.65
C VAL A 123 -4.07 -19.57 -0.12
N SER A 124 -3.27 -20.45 0.49
CA SER A 124 -3.00 -20.41 1.93
C SER A 124 -2.38 -19.11 2.40
N ALA A 125 -1.54 -18.45 1.60
CA ALA A 125 -0.99 -17.14 1.96
C ALA A 125 -2.09 -16.08 2.11
N GLN A 126 -3.07 -16.06 1.21
CA GLN A 126 -4.19 -15.12 1.27
C GLN A 126 -5.05 -15.36 2.52
N GLU A 127 -5.26 -16.62 2.88
CA GLU A 127 -5.99 -16.98 4.10
C GLU A 127 -5.22 -16.63 5.38
N VAL A 128 -3.90 -16.86 5.40
CA VAL A 128 -3.02 -16.49 6.51
C VAL A 128 -3.04 -14.98 6.68
N ILE A 129 -2.88 -14.21 5.59
CA ILE A 129 -2.93 -12.74 5.63
C ILE A 129 -4.26 -12.25 6.19
N GLY A 130 -5.39 -12.81 5.73
CA GLY A 130 -6.72 -12.44 6.26
C GLY A 130 -6.86 -12.73 7.77
N SER A 131 -6.35 -13.87 8.22
CA SER A 131 -6.38 -14.24 9.65
C SER A 131 -5.45 -13.35 10.50
N VAL A 132 -4.22 -13.16 10.04
CA VAL A 132 -3.17 -12.40 10.73
C VAL A 132 -3.48 -10.90 10.75
N SER A 133 -4.20 -10.38 9.75
CA SER A 133 -4.61 -8.97 9.73
C SER A 133 -5.48 -8.59 10.92
N LYS A 134 -6.27 -9.51 11.48
CA LYS A 134 -7.04 -9.25 12.71
C LYS A 134 -6.12 -8.99 13.90
N LEU A 135 -5.07 -9.80 14.03
CA LEU A 135 -4.02 -9.58 15.02
C LEU A 135 -3.29 -8.26 14.75
N GLY A 136 -3.05 -7.92 13.48
CA GLY A 136 -2.52 -6.63 13.07
C GLY A 136 -3.33 -5.46 13.60
N ILE A 137 -4.68 -5.51 13.48
CA ILE A 137 -5.58 -4.48 14.02
C ILE A 137 -5.47 -4.38 15.54
N ILE A 138 -5.44 -5.51 16.26
CA ILE A 138 -5.27 -5.52 17.73
C ILE A 138 -3.94 -4.86 18.12
N ILE A 139 -2.84 -5.27 17.49
CA ILE A 139 -1.52 -4.68 17.74
C ILE A 139 -1.51 -3.20 17.38
N SER A 140 -2.26 -2.78 16.35
CA SER A 140 -2.37 -1.37 15.99
C SER A 140 -3.07 -0.53 17.06
N TYR A 141 -4.10 -1.07 17.72
CA TYR A 141 -4.71 -0.40 18.88
C TYR A 141 -3.74 -0.27 20.04
N ILE A 142 -2.96 -1.32 20.32
CA ILE A 142 -1.92 -1.28 21.35
C ILE A 142 -0.87 -0.23 20.99
N ALA A 143 -0.41 -0.20 19.74
CA ALA A 143 0.57 0.77 19.26
C ALA A 143 0.06 2.21 19.41
N TYR A 144 -1.21 2.45 19.05
CA TYR A 144 -1.85 3.75 19.21
C TYR A 144 -1.88 4.18 20.68
N ALA A 145 -2.32 3.29 21.58
CA ALA A 145 -2.42 3.56 23.00
C ALA A 145 -1.07 3.80 23.68
N THR A 146 0.00 3.12 23.24
CA THR A 146 1.32 3.20 23.89
C THR A 146 2.24 4.24 23.29
N THR A 147 2.19 4.45 21.97
CA THR A 147 3.27 5.11 21.22
C THR A 147 2.87 6.47 20.68
N PHE A 148 1.65 6.58 20.16
CA PHE A 148 1.23 7.75 19.40
C PHE A 148 0.48 8.77 20.27
N GLY A 149 -0.20 8.33 21.33
CA GLY A 149 -1.02 9.23 22.15
C GLY A 149 -2.07 9.98 21.32
N MET A 150 -2.84 10.88 21.95
CA MET A 150 -3.86 11.67 21.24
C MET A 150 -3.27 12.80 20.35
N THR A 151 -1.96 13.04 20.38
CA THR A 151 -1.36 14.24 19.79
C THR A 151 -0.56 14.02 18.50
N ASN A 152 -0.09 12.79 18.20
CA ASN A 152 0.73 12.54 17.01
C ASN A 152 -0.06 11.82 15.91
N LYS A 153 -0.44 12.58 14.88
CA LYS A 153 -1.08 12.09 13.66
C LYS A 153 -0.02 11.48 12.73
N ASP A 154 0.13 10.16 12.74
CA ASP A 154 1.03 9.46 11.81
C ASP A 154 0.26 8.88 10.61
N MET A 155 0.37 9.57 9.48
CA MET A 155 -0.23 9.11 8.21
C MET A 155 0.33 7.75 7.78
N THR A 156 1.63 7.50 7.99
CA THR A 156 2.27 6.23 7.61
C THR A 156 1.66 5.08 8.38
N PHE A 157 1.44 5.27 9.68
CA PHE A 157 0.79 4.29 10.53
C PHE A 157 -0.66 4.03 10.10
N ALA A 158 -1.42 5.07 9.74
CA ALA A 158 -2.78 4.89 9.21
C ALA A 158 -2.83 4.03 7.93
N TYR A 159 -1.84 4.14 7.03
CA TYR A 159 -1.71 3.26 5.85
C TYR A 159 -1.32 1.81 6.22
N VAL A 160 -0.58 1.61 7.32
CA VAL A 160 -0.36 0.26 7.87
C VAL A 160 -1.67 -0.34 8.38
N VAL A 161 -2.48 0.41 9.12
CA VAL A 161 -3.80 -0.05 9.58
C VAL A 161 -4.73 -0.35 8.39
N LEU A 162 -4.73 0.49 7.35
CA LEU A 162 -5.50 0.25 6.11
C LEU A 162 -5.18 -1.11 5.50
N THR A 163 -3.91 -1.49 5.48
CA THR A 163 -3.44 -2.78 4.95
C THR A 163 -4.17 -3.94 5.63
N TYR A 164 -4.33 -3.88 6.95
CA TYR A 164 -5.05 -4.90 7.71
C TYR A 164 -6.57 -4.81 7.54
N VAL A 165 -7.14 -3.61 7.50
CA VAL A 165 -8.58 -3.39 7.29
C VAL A 165 -9.03 -4.00 5.97
N VAL A 166 -8.35 -3.65 4.87
CA VAL A 166 -8.70 -4.12 3.52
C VAL A 166 -8.55 -5.64 3.40
N MET A 167 -7.51 -6.23 3.99
CA MET A 167 -7.34 -7.68 3.96
C MET A 167 -8.34 -8.43 4.82
N THR A 168 -8.72 -7.87 5.97
CA THR A 168 -9.74 -8.45 6.83
C THR A 168 -11.12 -8.37 6.15
N ALA A 169 -11.46 -7.22 5.54
CA ALA A 169 -12.64 -7.09 4.70
C ALA A 169 -12.63 -8.10 3.54
N ASN A 170 -11.48 -8.26 2.86
CA ASN A 170 -11.34 -9.23 1.77
C ASN A 170 -11.67 -10.66 2.22
N SER A 171 -11.14 -11.06 3.38
CA SER A 171 -11.42 -12.35 4.00
C SER A 171 -12.90 -12.51 4.36
N GLY A 172 -13.49 -11.50 5.02
CA GLY A 172 -14.88 -11.51 5.46
C GLY A 172 -15.87 -11.66 4.30
N PHE A 173 -15.67 -10.89 3.23
CA PHE A 173 -16.53 -11.00 2.05
C PHE A 173 -16.30 -12.30 1.26
N ASN A 174 -15.07 -12.82 1.18
CA ASN A 174 -14.82 -14.08 0.46
C ASN A 174 -15.36 -15.31 1.19
N LYS A 175 -15.31 -15.31 2.54
CA LYS A 175 -15.71 -16.45 3.38
C LYS A 175 -17.09 -16.29 4.02
N ASN A 176 -17.82 -15.21 3.73
CA ASN A 176 -19.07 -14.82 4.38
C ASN A 176 -18.96 -14.79 5.92
N LYS A 177 -17.82 -14.36 6.45
CA LYS A 177 -17.54 -14.31 7.89
C LYS A 177 -17.84 -12.93 8.44
N VAL A 178 -18.96 -12.82 9.16
CA VAL A 178 -19.37 -11.58 9.83
C VAL A 178 -18.33 -11.12 10.87
N THR A 179 -17.64 -12.07 11.52
CA THR A 179 -16.56 -11.78 12.46
C THR A 179 -15.43 -10.94 11.85
N ASP A 180 -15.07 -11.20 10.60
CA ASP A 180 -14.05 -10.42 9.89
C ASP A 180 -14.56 -8.99 9.57
N LEU A 181 -15.87 -8.81 9.38
CA LEU A 181 -16.44 -7.47 9.17
C LEU A 181 -16.42 -6.62 10.45
N TYR A 182 -16.63 -7.22 11.63
CA TYR A 182 -16.46 -6.51 12.91
C TYR A 182 -15.03 -5.98 13.08
N TRP A 183 -14.03 -6.82 12.79
CA TRP A 183 -12.63 -6.39 12.82
C TRP A 183 -12.33 -5.29 11.79
N CYS A 184 -12.92 -5.37 10.59
CA CYS A 184 -12.82 -4.31 9.60
C CYS A 184 -13.37 -2.97 10.14
N ILE A 185 -14.54 -2.99 10.78
CA ILE A 185 -15.14 -1.79 11.39
C ILE A 185 -14.24 -1.23 12.49
N ALA A 186 -13.72 -2.09 13.38
CA ALA A 186 -12.77 -1.67 14.41
C ALA A 186 -11.54 -0.98 13.79
N GLY A 187 -10.92 -1.59 12.77
CA GLY A 187 -9.77 -0.96 12.12
C GLY A 187 -10.11 0.36 11.39
N LEU A 188 -11.31 0.50 10.81
CA LEU A 188 -11.77 1.78 10.24
C LEU A 188 -11.97 2.86 11.30
N ILE A 189 -12.51 2.51 12.48
CA ILE A 189 -12.61 3.42 13.62
C ILE A 189 -11.21 3.89 14.04
N LEU A 190 -10.23 2.98 14.11
CA LEU A 190 -8.85 3.35 14.43
C LEU A 190 -8.26 4.31 13.39
N ILE A 191 -8.48 4.07 12.08
CA ILE A 191 -8.04 5.00 11.03
C ILE A 191 -8.71 6.38 11.16
N PHE A 192 -9.99 6.40 11.50
CA PHE A 192 -10.74 7.63 11.75
C PHE A 192 -10.14 8.42 12.92
N ILE A 193 -9.85 7.74 14.04
CA ILE A 193 -9.18 8.33 15.21
C ILE A 193 -7.80 8.89 14.84
N LEU A 194 -7.03 8.18 14.00
CA LEU A 194 -5.73 8.67 13.50
C LEU A 194 -5.85 9.91 12.59
N GLY A 195 -7.06 10.31 12.18
CA GLY A 195 -7.33 11.57 11.49
C GLY A 195 -6.81 11.64 10.05
N THR A 196 -6.43 10.52 9.42
CA THR A 196 -5.89 10.51 8.05
C THR A 196 -6.97 10.18 7.01
N ARG A 197 -7.34 11.16 6.18
CA ARG A 197 -8.41 11.06 5.17
C ARG A 197 -8.18 9.98 4.10
N GLY A 198 -6.98 9.90 3.54
CA GLY A 198 -6.65 8.97 2.45
C GLY A 198 -6.91 7.49 2.80
N PRO A 199 -6.29 6.96 3.86
CA PRO A 199 -6.54 5.61 4.34
C PRO A 199 -8.02 5.35 4.66
N LEU A 200 -8.71 6.29 5.31
CA LEU A 200 -10.12 6.12 5.62
C LEU A 200 -10.96 5.97 4.35
N LEU A 201 -10.76 6.88 3.39
CA LEU A 201 -11.46 6.89 2.11
C LEU A 201 -11.23 5.57 1.37
N PHE A 202 -9.98 5.11 1.25
CA PHE A 202 -9.67 3.88 0.53
C PHE A 202 -10.22 2.64 1.23
N GLY A 203 -10.22 2.61 2.57
CA GLY A 203 -10.82 1.53 3.35
C GLY A 203 -12.33 1.44 3.13
N VAL A 204 -13.03 2.57 3.25
CA VAL A 204 -14.49 2.65 3.03
C VAL A 204 -14.84 2.30 1.59
N LEU A 205 -14.17 2.89 0.59
CA LEU A 205 -14.41 2.59 -0.82
C LEU A 205 -14.19 1.12 -1.15
N TYR A 206 -13.19 0.47 -0.56
CA TYR A 206 -12.99 -0.96 -0.75
C TYR A 206 -14.13 -1.80 -0.16
N VAL A 207 -14.60 -1.47 1.06
CA VAL A 207 -15.75 -2.16 1.68
C VAL A 207 -17.01 -1.97 0.83
N LEU A 208 -17.28 -0.74 0.39
CA LEU A 208 -18.42 -0.42 -0.50
C LEU A 208 -18.33 -1.17 -1.82
N TYR A 209 -17.15 -1.20 -2.45
CA TYR A 209 -16.89 -1.98 -3.66
C TYR A 209 -17.23 -3.46 -3.46
N ARG A 210 -16.81 -4.05 -2.33
CA ARG A 210 -17.08 -5.46 -2.02
C ARG A 210 -18.54 -5.74 -1.71
N ALA A 211 -19.21 -4.84 -1.01
CA ALA A 211 -20.64 -4.91 -0.77
C ALA A 211 -21.40 -4.84 -2.10
N PHE A 212 -21.07 -3.85 -2.94
CA PHE A 212 -21.66 -3.64 -4.25
C PHE A 212 -21.57 -4.88 -5.13
N LEU A 213 -20.42 -5.56 -5.18
CA LEU A 213 -20.27 -6.79 -5.97
C LEU A 213 -21.26 -7.90 -5.59
N LYS A 214 -21.61 -8.02 -4.30
CA LYS A 214 -22.57 -9.02 -3.80
C LYS A 214 -24.03 -8.66 -4.03
N MET A 215 -24.33 -7.41 -4.38
CA MET A 215 -25.70 -6.98 -4.63
C MET A 215 -26.25 -7.60 -5.92
N GLY A 216 -27.55 -7.92 -5.92
CA GLY A 216 -28.27 -8.31 -7.13
C GLY A 216 -28.26 -7.19 -8.17
N LYS A 217 -28.41 -7.53 -9.46
CA LYS A 217 -28.35 -6.55 -10.56
C LYS A 217 -29.32 -5.37 -10.36
N GLY A 218 -30.55 -5.62 -9.90
CA GLY A 218 -31.53 -4.56 -9.62
C GLY A 218 -31.04 -3.59 -8.54
N TRP A 219 -30.59 -4.13 -7.40
CA TRP A 219 -30.03 -3.35 -6.30
C TRP A 219 -28.80 -2.53 -6.68
N LYS A 220 -27.96 -3.02 -7.60
CA LYS A 220 -26.81 -2.26 -8.13
C LYS A 220 -27.26 -1.00 -8.87
N ILE A 221 -28.25 -1.14 -9.74
CA ILE A 221 -28.81 -0.01 -10.50
C ILE A 221 -29.47 0.98 -9.54
N THR A 222 -30.25 0.49 -8.57
CA THR A 222 -30.87 1.34 -7.55
C THR A 222 -29.83 2.10 -6.72
N VAL A 223 -28.78 1.43 -6.20
CA VAL A 223 -27.74 2.11 -5.42
C VAL A 223 -26.96 3.11 -6.25
N LEU A 224 -26.61 2.81 -7.50
CA LEU A 224 -25.92 3.77 -8.38
C LEU A 224 -26.80 4.97 -8.70
N SER A 225 -28.09 4.74 -8.95
CA SER A 225 -29.05 5.82 -9.26
C SER A 225 -29.28 6.70 -8.03
N VAL A 226 -29.52 6.09 -6.86
CA VAL A 226 -29.68 6.81 -5.59
C VAL A 226 -28.41 7.54 -5.22
N ALA A 227 -27.23 6.91 -5.29
CA ALA A 227 -25.96 7.58 -4.98
C ALA A 227 -25.66 8.75 -5.94
N GLY A 228 -25.98 8.60 -7.23
CA GLY A 228 -25.84 9.67 -8.22
C GLY A 228 -26.78 10.84 -7.94
N ILE A 229 -28.07 10.57 -7.68
CA ILE A 229 -29.07 11.61 -7.36
C ILE A 229 -28.74 12.26 -6.02
N SER A 230 -28.44 11.45 -4.99
CA SER A 230 -28.03 11.94 -3.66
C SER A 230 -26.78 12.79 -3.77
N GLY A 231 -25.77 12.35 -4.51
CA GLY A 231 -24.52 13.09 -4.71
C GLY A 231 -24.75 14.44 -5.40
N ALA A 232 -25.58 14.47 -6.46
CA ALA A 232 -25.93 15.71 -7.13
C ALA A 232 -26.67 16.69 -6.20
N LEU A 233 -27.68 16.20 -5.47
CA LEU A 233 -28.45 17.00 -4.51
C LEU A 233 -27.60 17.46 -3.31
N PHE A 234 -26.67 16.64 -2.84
CA PHE A 234 -25.80 16.93 -1.70
C PHE A 234 -24.75 17.99 -2.03
N VAL A 235 -24.31 18.06 -3.29
CA VAL A 235 -23.43 19.12 -3.82
C VAL A 235 -24.20 20.43 -4.03
N GLU A 236 -25.40 20.38 -4.62
CA GLU A 236 -26.20 21.59 -4.85
C GLU A 236 -26.64 22.29 -3.56
N THR A 237 -26.98 21.53 -2.52
CA THR A 237 -27.60 22.09 -1.30
C THR A 237 -26.61 22.51 -0.22
N ASN A 238 -25.31 22.29 -0.41
CA ASN A 238 -24.29 22.41 0.65
C ASN A 238 -24.64 21.63 1.95
N ALA A 239 -25.56 20.65 1.89
CA ALA A 239 -26.06 19.91 3.04
C ALA A 239 -24.95 19.13 3.79
N TYR A 240 -23.83 18.86 3.11
CA TYR A 240 -22.65 18.25 3.71
C TYR A 240 -22.10 19.05 4.89
N TYR A 241 -22.17 20.39 4.84
CA TYR A 241 -21.64 21.26 5.87
C TYR A 241 -22.44 21.14 7.18
N ALA A 242 -23.78 21.11 7.08
CA ALA A 242 -24.67 20.93 8.23
C ALA A 242 -24.51 19.55 8.88
N VAL A 243 -24.33 18.49 8.09
CA VAL A 243 -24.06 17.15 8.61
C VAL A 243 -22.74 17.11 9.37
N LEU A 244 -21.69 17.72 8.82
CA LEU A 244 -20.37 17.78 9.45
C LEU A 244 -20.38 18.57 10.77
N GLN A 245 -21.12 19.68 10.85
CA GLN A 245 -21.28 20.43 12.10
C GLN A 245 -21.97 19.61 13.20
N ASN A 246 -23.03 18.86 12.85
CA ASN A 246 -23.72 18.00 13.80
C ASN A 246 -22.84 16.85 14.29
N ILE A 247 -22.02 16.26 13.41
CA ILE A 247 -21.04 15.25 13.83
C ILE A 247 -19.96 15.89 14.71
N ASN A 248 -19.49 17.11 14.41
CA ASN A 248 -18.51 17.79 15.27
C ASN A 248 -19.06 18.02 16.67
N ALA A 249 -20.25 18.61 16.78
CA ALA A 249 -20.90 18.86 18.06
C ALA A 249 -21.10 17.57 18.88
N PHE A 250 -21.43 16.47 18.22
CA PHE A 250 -21.55 15.16 18.87
C PHE A 250 -20.19 14.63 19.38
N LEU A 251 -19.12 14.78 18.61
CA LEU A 251 -17.78 14.33 19.01
C LEU A 251 -17.20 15.22 20.11
N GLU A 252 -17.38 16.54 20.00
CA GLU A 252 -17.02 17.52 21.04
C GLU A 252 -17.75 17.21 22.36
N SER A 253 -19.04 16.86 22.31
CA SER A 253 -19.80 16.47 23.52
C SER A 253 -19.23 15.24 24.24
N ARG A 254 -18.33 14.50 23.59
CA ARG A 254 -17.64 13.32 24.13
C ARG A 254 -16.15 13.54 24.35
N ASN A 255 -15.67 14.79 24.29
CA ASN A 255 -14.24 15.15 24.33
C ASN A 255 -13.42 14.43 23.25
N ILE A 256 -14.01 14.19 22.07
CA ILE A 256 -13.34 13.62 20.91
C ILE A 256 -13.14 14.75 19.90
N GLU A 257 -11.90 15.20 19.73
CA GLU A 257 -11.56 16.17 18.69
C GLU A 257 -11.41 15.47 17.33
N SER A 258 -12.13 15.94 16.31
CA SER A 258 -12.10 15.36 14.96
C SER A 258 -11.46 16.30 13.96
N TYR A 259 -10.14 16.17 13.82
CA TYR A 259 -9.36 16.98 12.90
C TYR A 259 -9.87 16.95 11.44
N ILE A 260 -10.44 15.84 10.99
CA ILE A 260 -10.98 15.72 9.63
C ILE A 260 -12.16 16.69 9.45
N ILE A 261 -13.05 16.72 10.44
CA ILE A 261 -14.26 17.54 10.43
C ILE A 261 -13.88 19.00 10.61
N ASP A 262 -13.01 19.33 11.57
CA ASP A 262 -12.51 20.69 11.78
C ASP A 262 -11.87 21.26 10.51
N GLN A 263 -11.09 20.46 9.78
CA GLN A 263 -10.47 20.92 8.52
C GLN A 263 -11.48 21.09 7.37
N ILE A 264 -12.57 20.33 7.31
CA ILE A 264 -13.62 20.54 6.30
C ILE A 264 -14.48 21.75 6.67
N LEU A 265 -14.79 21.92 7.96
CA LEU A 265 -15.61 23.03 8.47
C LEU A 265 -14.88 24.37 8.49
N SER A 266 -13.60 24.40 8.86
CA SER A 266 -12.83 25.65 8.92
C SER A 266 -12.50 26.24 7.54
N GLY A 267 -12.88 25.57 6.44
CA GLY A 267 -12.51 25.99 5.08
C GLY A 267 -11.01 26.04 4.84
N ASN A 268 -10.19 25.59 5.78
CA ASN A 268 -8.73 25.56 5.70
C ASN A 268 -8.30 24.43 4.77
N THR A 269 -8.40 24.70 3.46
CA THR A 269 -7.70 24.02 2.37
C THR A 269 -6.19 24.28 2.38
N SER A 270 -5.63 24.81 3.46
CA SER A 270 -4.20 25.16 3.58
C SER A 270 -3.25 23.99 3.30
N SER A 271 -3.68 22.74 3.56
CA SER A 271 -2.92 21.54 3.17
C SER A 271 -3.06 21.17 1.67
N ASP A 272 -4.17 21.54 1.03
CA ASP A 272 -4.40 21.37 -0.40
C ASP A 272 -3.67 22.45 -1.22
N GLN A 273 -3.59 23.69 -0.71
CA GLN A 273 -2.81 24.79 -1.29
C GLN A 273 -1.30 24.46 -1.31
N MET A 274 -0.75 23.94 -0.20
CA MET A 274 0.65 23.50 -0.17
C MET A 274 0.92 22.32 -1.12
N ARG A 275 -0.07 21.47 -1.41
CA ARG A 275 0.07 20.34 -2.34
C ARG A 275 -0.03 20.77 -3.80
N SER A 276 -0.94 21.69 -4.13
CA SER A 276 -1.01 22.27 -5.47
C SER A 276 0.29 22.98 -5.82
N ASP A 277 0.84 23.76 -4.88
CA ASP A 277 2.10 24.50 -5.09
C ASP A 277 3.29 23.56 -5.33
N VAL A 278 3.30 22.39 -4.68
CA VAL A 278 4.34 21.37 -4.85
C VAL A 278 4.23 20.71 -6.24
N VAL A 279 3.01 20.36 -6.66
CA VAL A 279 2.77 19.75 -7.96
C VAL A 279 3.08 20.72 -9.09
N GLU A 280 2.62 21.97 -8.98
CA GLU A 280 2.83 23.02 -9.97
C GLU A 280 4.33 23.30 -10.20
N LYS A 281 5.11 23.45 -9.12
CA LYS A 281 6.57 23.63 -9.23
C LYS A 281 7.27 22.51 -10.00
N VAL A 282 6.84 21.27 -9.81
CA VAL A 282 7.43 20.12 -10.53
C VAL A 282 6.94 20.08 -11.97
N ILE A 283 5.68 20.42 -12.24
CA ILE A 283 5.16 20.54 -13.61
C ILE A 283 5.91 21.63 -14.39
N ASP A 284 6.13 22.80 -13.80
CA ASP A 284 6.90 23.88 -14.40
C ASP A 284 8.33 23.45 -14.73
N ALA A 285 8.95 22.65 -13.86
CA ALA A 285 10.25 22.06 -14.13
C ALA A 285 10.17 21.09 -15.32
N ILE A 286 9.19 20.18 -15.33
CA ILE A 286 8.98 19.23 -16.44
C ILE A 286 8.81 19.98 -17.78
N GLN A 287 8.10 21.12 -17.79
CA GLN A 287 7.95 21.94 -19.00
C GLN A 287 9.28 22.53 -19.48
N LYS A 288 10.15 22.96 -18.55
CA LYS A 288 11.48 23.49 -18.88
C LYS A 288 12.44 22.41 -19.37
N GLN A 289 12.31 21.18 -18.88
CA GLN A 289 13.15 20.05 -19.27
C GLN A 289 12.30 18.78 -19.51
N PRO A 290 11.67 18.67 -20.70
CA PRO A 290 10.71 17.60 -20.99
C PRO A 290 11.36 16.21 -21.11
N LEU A 291 12.69 16.13 -21.21
CA LEU A 291 13.46 14.88 -21.18
C LEU A 291 13.63 14.29 -19.76
N GLY A 292 13.21 15.03 -18.73
CA GLY A 292 13.24 14.57 -17.34
C GLY A 292 14.50 14.98 -16.57
N TYR A 293 14.44 14.78 -15.26
CA TYR A 293 15.44 15.16 -14.28
C TYR A 293 16.12 13.96 -13.60
N GLY A 294 15.86 12.73 -14.07
CA GLY A 294 16.35 11.50 -13.47
C GLY A 294 15.62 11.11 -12.18
N LEU A 295 15.91 9.91 -11.67
CA LEU A 295 15.32 9.42 -10.42
C LEU A 295 15.56 10.41 -9.28
N PHE A 296 14.52 10.72 -8.50
CA PHE A 296 14.56 11.71 -7.42
C PHE A 296 14.74 13.17 -7.86
N GLY A 297 14.53 13.50 -9.14
CA GLY A 297 14.61 14.87 -9.64
C GLY A 297 13.61 15.82 -8.95
N ASP A 298 12.42 15.33 -8.62
CA ASP A 298 11.40 16.08 -7.87
C ASP A 298 11.93 16.55 -6.51
N ARG A 299 12.80 15.77 -5.86
CA ARG A 299 13.41 16.13 -4.57
C ARG A 299 14.48 17.17 -4.68
N VAL A 300 15.20 17.20 -5.79
CA VAL A 300 16.12 18.31 -6.06
C VAL A 300 15.32 19.60 -6.25
N ILE A 301 14.25 19.55 -7.04
CA ILE A 301 13.37 20.71 -7.32
C ILE A 301 12.73 21.22 -6.02
N LEU A 302 12.24 20.31 -5.17
CA LEU A 302 11.51 20.61 -3.94
C LEU A 302 12.38 20.67 -2.68
N LYS A 303 13.72 20.71 -2.83
CA LYS A 303 14.69 20.82 -1.73
C LYS A 303 14.49 19.74 -0.63
N GLY A 304 14.30 18.50 -1.05
CA GLY A 304 14.19 17.31 -0.19
C GLY A 304 12.78 16.80 0.05
N SER A 305 11.74 17.57 -0.31
CA SER A 305 10.35 17.07 -0.36
C SER A 305 10.06 16.34 -1.68
N TYR A 306 8.92 15.67 -1.81
CA TYR A 306 8.53 14.94 -3.02
C TYR A 306 7.09 15.24 -3.43
N VAL A 307 6.74 14.96 -4.69
CA VAL A 307 5.50 15.49 -5.30
C VAL A 307 4.20 14.75 -4.91
N HIS A 308 4.30 13.70 -4.09
CA HIS A 308 3.16 12.86 -3.63
C HIS A 308 2.20 12.37 -4.72
N ASN A 309 2.65 12.31 -5.98
CA ASN A 309 1.85 11.89 -7.13
C ASN A 309 2.71 11.06 -8.09
N ILE A 310 2.40 9.76 -8.21
CA ILE A 310 3.13 8.82 -9.07
C ILE A 310 3.22 9.25 -10.54
N ILE A 311 2.20 9.93 -11.08
CA ILE A 311 2.22 10.41 -12.47
C ILE A 311 3.32 11.46 -12.59
N VAL A 312 3.24 12.49 -11.77
CA VAL A 312 4.20 13.61 -11.81
C VAL A 312 5.61 13.14 -11.45
N GLU A 313 5.75 12.22 -10.50
CA GLU A 313 7.03 11.62 -10.12
C GLU A 313 7.68 10.86 -11.30
N LEU A 314 6.91 10.08 -12.05
CA LEU A 314 7.42 9.36 -13.23
C LEU A 314 7.74 10.29 -14.42
N LEU A 315 6.90 11.29 -14.68
CA LEU A 315 7.17 12.29 -15.72
C LEU A 315 8.40 13.14 -15.38
N CYS A 316 8.56 13.52 -14.11
CA CYS A 316 9.75 14.23 -13.65
C CYS A 316 11.00 13.36 -13.77
N ALA A 317 10.92 12.07 -13.43
CA ALA A 317 12.08 11.21 -13.43
C ALA A 317 12.57 10.81 -14.84
N TYR A 318 11.64 10.47 -15.73
CA TYR A 318 11.96 9.89 -17.05
C TYR A 318 11.67 10.84 -18.22
N GLY A 319 11.10 12.01 -17.95
CA GLY A 319 10.60 12.92 -18.99
C GLY A 319 9.19 12.54 -19.44
N VAL A 320 8.58 13.41 -20.24
CA VAL A 320 7.17 13.30 -20.63
C VAL A 320 6.94 12.02 -21.44
N VAL A 321 7.75 11.78 -22.47
CA VAL A 321 7.55 10.65 -23.39
C VAL A 321 7.78 9.31 -22.69
N LEU A 322 8.95 9.09 -22.09
CA LEU A 322 9.26 7.82 -21.43
C LEU A 322 8.41 7.62 -20.17
N GLY A 323 8.13 8.68 -19.40
CA GLY A 323 7.27 8.62 -18.24
C GLY A 323 5.84 8.19 -18.60
N LEU A 324 5.26 8.74 -19.67
CA LEU A 324 3.95 8.29 -20.19
C LEU A 324 3.98 6.83 -20.65
N ILE A 325 5.05 6.40 -21.35
CA ILE A 325 5.22 5.00 -21.75
C ILE A 325 5.24 4.09 -20.52
N LEU A 326 6.00 4.44 -19.47
CA LEU A 326 6.07 3.67 -18.24
C LEU A 326 4.73 3.60 -17.50
N LEU A 327 3.97 4.70 -17.45
CA LEU A 327 2.62 4.74 -16.88
C LEU A 327 1.66 3.82 -17.64
N VAL A 328 1.67 3.87 -18.97
CA VAL A 328 0.85 3.00 -19.82
C VAL A 328 1.26 1.54 -19.62
N LEU A 329 2.56 1.23 -19.58
CA LEU A 329 3.06 -0.13 -19.32
C LEU A 329 2.65 -0.64 -17.94
N LEU A 330 2.70 0.20 -16.90
CA LEU A 330 2.23 -0.13 -15.56
C LEU A 330 0.72 -0.43 -15.56
N GLY A 331 -0.08 0.42 -16.21
CA GLY A 331 -1.52 0.20 -16.37
C GLY A 331 -1.85 -1.08 -17.12
N LEU A 332 -1.18 -1.35 -18.24
CA LEU A 332 -1.33 -2.59 -19.02
C LEU A 332 -0.89 -3.82 -18.24
N PHE A 333 0.17 -3.71 -17.44
CA PHE A 333 0.66 -4.77 -16.57
C PHE A 333 -0.38 -5.13 -15.50
N ILE A 334 -0.92 -4.12 -14.80
CA ILE A 334 -1.98 -4.28 -13.80
C ILE A 334 -3.24 -4.89 -14.44
N TYR A 335 -3.69 -4.33 -15.56
CA TYR A 335 -4.86 -4.81 -16.29
C TYR A 335 -4.70 -6.27 -16.70
N ARG A 336 -3.56 -6.64 -17.32
CA ARG A 336 -3.31 -8.02 -17.75
C ARG A 336 -3.22 -8.98 -16.57
N ALA A 337 -2.60 -8.59 -15.46
CA ALA A 337 -2.55 -9.42 -14.25
C ALA A 337 -3.96 -9.72 -13.70
N ILE A 338 -4.85 -8.71 -13.66
CA ILE A 338 -6.26 -8.87 -13.24
C ILE A 338 -7.03 -9.75 -14.22
N ARG A 339 -6.88 -9.53 -15.53
CA ARG A 339 -7.55 -10.36 -16.56
C ARG A 339 -7.07 -11.81 -16.54
N HIS A 340 -5.83 -12.04 -16.15
CA HIS A 340 -5.26 -13.36 -16.04
C HIS A 340 -5.60 -14.06 -14.73
N SER A 341 -6.04 -13.37 -13.67
CA SER A 341 -6.48 -14.06 -12.46
C SER A 341 -7.85 -14.71 -12.71
N LYS A 342 -7.85 -16.01 -13.09
CA LYS A 342 -9.08 -16.74 -13.45
C LYS A 342 -10.07 -16.94 -12.29
N TYR A 343 -9.61 -16.83 -11.04
CA TYR A 343 -10.42 -17.09 -9.86
C TYR A 343 -10.88 -15.81 -9.18
N TYR A 344 -12.19 -15.71 -8.90
CA TYR A 344 -12.82 -14.57 -8.23
C TYR A 344 -12.07 -14.10 -6.97
N ASN A 345 -11.67 -15.04 -6.11
CA ASN A 345 -10.93 -14.73 -4.87
C ASN A 345 -9.56 -14.11 -5.15
N ARG A 346 -8.88 -14.53 -6.22
CA ARG A 346 -7.56 -13.99 -6.61
C ARG A 346 -7.69 -12.61 -7.24
N THR A 347 -8.73 -12.39 -8.05
CA THR A 347 -9.05 -11.06 -8.60
C THR A 347 -9.32 -10.06 -7.48
N ASN A 348 -10.16 -10.42 -6.50
CA ASN A 348 -10.43 -9.56 -5.35
C ASN A 348 -9.20 -9.30 -4.50
N PHE A 349 -8.30 -10.27 -4.37
CA PHE A 349 -7.02 -10.10 -3.70
C PHE A 349 -6.13 -9.08 -4.44
N LEU A 350 -6.07 -9.10 -5.77
CA LEU A 350 -5.33 -8.08 -6.55
C LEU A 350 -5.95 -6.69 -6.39
N ILE A 351 -7.27 -6.61 -6.40
CA ILE A 351 -7.97 -5.33 -6.22
C ILE A 351 -7.74 -4.78 -4.80
N ALA A 352 -7.72 -5.64 -3.77
CA ALA A 352 -7.31 -5.24 -2.42
C ALA A 352 -5.91 -4.59 -2.41
N PHE A 353 -4.94 -5.15 -3.14
CA PHE A 353 -3.60 -4.56 -3.26
C PHE A 353 -3.59 -3.19 -3.98
N ILE A 354 -4.51 -2.95 -4.92
CA ILE A 354 -4.68 -1.62 -5.54
C ILE A 354 -5.12 -0.59 -4.50
N PHE A 355 -6.14 -0.92 -3.70
CA PHE A 355 -6.64 0.00 -2.67
C PHE A 355 -5.62 0.25 -1.56
N ILE A 356 -4.78 -0.73 -1.23
CA ILE A 356 -3.76 -0.56 -0.19
C ILE A 356 -2.57 0.26 -0.68
N TYR A 357 -2.00 -0.11 -1.85
CA TYR A 357 -0.69 0.40 -2.26
C TYR A 357 -0.77 1.38 -3.43
N LEU A 358 -1.50 1.05 -4.49
CA LEU A 358 -1.53 1.91 -5.67
C LEU A 358 -2.16 3.27 -5.35
N MET A 359 -3.28 3.27 -4.63
CA MET A 359 -3.96 4.51 -4.23
C MET A 359 -3.11 5.39 -3.30
N LYS A 360 -2.27 4.78 -2.46
CA LYS A 360 -1.31 5.49 -1.60
C LYS A 360 -0.29 6.30 -2.43
N PHE A 361 0.15 5.78 -3.58
CA PHE A 361 1.13 6.47 -4.46
C PHE A 361 0.54 7.66 -5.22
N PHE A 362 -0.78 7.83 -5.24
CA PHE A 362 -1.42 9.01 -5.83
C PHE A 362 -1.61 10.16 -4.84
N VAL A 363 -1.54 9.89 -3.53
CA VAL A 363 -2.00 10.85 -2.51
C VAL A 363 -0.96 11.15 -1.43
N SER A 364 -0.11 10.18 -1.08
CA SER A 364 0.72 10.33 0.12
C SER A 364 2.14 9.78 0.02
N SER A 365 2.42 8.87 -0.91
CA SER A 365 3.72 8.19 -0.94
C SER A 365 4.41 8.28 -2.30
N SER A 366 5.68 7.90 -2.31
CA SER A 366 6.58 7.93 -3.46
C SER A 366 6.97 6.49 -3.82
N ILE A 367 6.87 6.14 -5.11
CA ILE A 367 7.29 4.81 -5.57
C ILE A 367 8.80 4.60 -5.44
N LEU A 368 9.56 5.69 -5.33
CA LEU A 368 11.02 5.66 -5.21
C LEU A 368 11.49 5.47 -3.76
N ASN A 369 10.62 5.66 -2.75
CA ASN A 369 10.98 5.44 -1.33
C ASN A 369 10.27 4.24 -0.71
N ASP A 370 9.07 3.90 -1.19
CA ASP A 370 8.24 2.91 -0.52
C ASP A 370 8.62 1.48 -0.92
N THR A 371 9.15 0.71 0.03
CA THR A 371 9.50 -0.71 -0.16
C THR A 371 8.28 -1.57 -0.52
N PHE A 372 7.08 -1.15 -0.14
CA PHE A 372 5.83 -1.83 -0.51
C PHE A 372 5.49 -1.71 -2.00
N PHE A 373 6.07 -0.76 -2.73
CA PHE A 373 5.98 -0.77 -4.20
C PHE A 373 6.57 -2.06 -4.78
N GLY A 374 7.68 -2.54 -4.21
CA GLY A 374 8.26 -3.84 -4.55
C GLY A 374 7.27 -4.98 -4.30
N LEU A 375 6.64 -5.01 -3.12
CA LEU A 375 5.63 -6.01 -2.77
C LEU A 375 4.45 -6.02 -3.77
N PHE A 376 3.94 -4.84 -4.11
CA PHE A 376 2.88 -4.65 -5.10
C PHE A 376 3.30 -5.23 -6.46
N MET A 377 4.46 -4.83 -6.98
CA MET A 377 4.99 -5.35 -8.25
C MET A 377 5.19 -6.88 -8.22
N GLY A 378 5.62 -7.41 -7.08
CA GLY A 378 5.80 -8.85 -6.86
C GLY A 378 4.49 -9.63 -6.97
N VAL A 379 3.43 -9.15 -6.32
CA VAL A 379 2.11 -9.79 -6.38
C VAL A 379 1.57 -9.80 -7.81
N PHE A 380 1.62 -8.66 -8.51
CA PHE A 380 1.08 -8.54 -9.86
C PHE A 380 1.90 -9.33 -10.90
N SER A 381 3.24 -9.36 -10.76
CA SER A 381 4.12 -10.08 -11.70
C SER A 381 3.86 -11.58 -11.70
N PHE A 382 3.53 -12.15 -10.54
CA PHE A 382 3.18 -13.56 -10.43
C PHE A 382 2.01 -13.93 -11.36
N PHE A 383 0.95 -13.14 -11.35
CA PHE A 383 -0.24 -13.36 -12.18
C PHE A 383 0.01 -13.07 -13.65
N TYR A 384 0.76 -12.01 -13.94
CA TYR A 384 1.15 -11.66 -15.31
C TYR A 384 1.94 -12.80 -15.99
N ILE A 385 2.95 -13.35 -15.31
CA ILE A 385 3.88 -14.33 -15.92
C ILE A 385 3.33 -15.76 -15.89
N ASN A 386 2.72 -16.21 -14.79
CA ASN A 386 2.41 -17.63 -14.61
C ASN A 386 1.11 -18.08 -15.25
N GLU A 387 0.11 -17.21 -15.36
CA GLU A 387 -1.16 -17.58 -15.98
C GLU A 387 -1.11 -17.45 -17.52
N ARG A 388 -0.14 -16.69 -18.08
CA ARG A 388 0.15 -16.66 -19.54
C ARG A 388 0.62 -18.02 -20.06
N LYS A 389 1.46 -18.75 -19.30
CA LYS A 389 1.96 -20.08 -19.70
C LYS A 389 0.86 -21.15 -19.72
N ARG A 390 -0.14 -21.07 -18.84
CA ARG A 390 -1.27 -22.02 -18.82
C ARG A 390 -2.24 -21.84 -19.99
N LYS A 391 -2.28 -20.64 -20.60
CA LYS A 391 -3.14 -20.34 -21.75
C LYS A 391 -2.51 -20.72 -23.09
N ASN A 392 -1.19 -20.90 -23.12
CA ASN A 392 -0.44 -21.36 -24.30
C ASN A 392 -0.16 -22.87 -24.26
N SER A 393 -0.59 -23.57 -23.21
CA SER A 393 -0.47 -25.03 -23.03
C SER A 393 -1.84 -25.73 -23.01
N MET A 394 -2.89 -24.99 -23.34
CA MET A 394 -4.25 -25.43 -23.68
C MET A 394 -4.50 -24.92 -25.09
#